data_AF-A0A7S4GA55-F1
#
_entry.id   AF-A0A7S4GA55-F1
#
_cell.length_a   1.000
_cell.length_b   1.000
_cell.length_c   1.000
_cell.angle_alpha   90.00
_cell.angle_beta   90.00
_cell.angle_gamma   90.00
#
_symmetry.space_group_name_H-M   'P 1'
#
loop_
_entity.id
_entity.type
_entity.pdbx_description
1 polymer ?
#
loop_
_entity_poly.entity_id
_entity_poly.type
_entity_poly.pdbx_seq_one_letter_code
_entity_poly.pdbx_strand_id
1 'polypeptide(L)'
;QLASVEEVIRIIKDKSETYAHYQKLFDVPTAEWQHLSALQKIYKTRKDIWQTLHNWQEKKRYWGTEDITKLDVEIMRNEVNEFYKKSFTLNKEVKDKVTESMLDKIGEEKVVMPIILELGNKNYKKEHWAEIFKAIGKPYRPDKTYTLDELRKWKVLDHRGAIEEQSALATGEAALEATLEKIKAIYDETVIETKTHRDYESTYIIAGVEEILQTLEDNQVTIQTCLASRYVKNIRPRVEEWDKALARCWDVIDEWVACQKAWMYLEFIFSSDDIKRQLPEESRKFAKIDTDFRALTVKTHEDGNCLKICTEEGVLEMLKANNEMLDYVQKRLEDYLETKRVAFPRFYFLSNDELLAILSDVRNPMNVQPHLQKCFDNIKELRFKTQSDIEGMISGENEYVGFTTPVVAKGAVESWLSDIEVRMRSTILDQMKATQAGYECTERTKWFFEFCAQCIVVIDMREWTKDTEAALVRQGEGNENAMKEWYDEYCHTLTKTVELVKGKLTKLQRRCIGTLIVVDVHNRDVIEILDNAKCDSPAAFEWNMQLRYYWEEGNVTCRQTSAFFIYGYEYLGNSPRLVVTNLTERAYLTCSGALNYNMGAAPQGPAGTGKTESVKD
;
A
#
# COMPACT_ATOMS: atom_id res chain seq x y z
N GLN A 1 79.61 31.14 -22.90
CA GLN A 1 79.54 32.58 -23.20
C GLN A 1 78.78 33.37 -22.13
N LEU A 2 77.55 33.02 -21.75
CA LEU A 2 76.87 33.71 -20.63
C LEU A 2 77.55 33.48 -19.28
N ALA A 3 78.02 32.26 -18.99
CA ALA A 3 78.75 31.95 -17.76
C ALA A 3 80.06 32.77 -17.58
N SER A 4 80.76 33.08 -18.68
CA SER A 4 81.96 33.93 -18.61
C SER A 4 81.61 35.40 -18.39
N VAL A 5 80.45 35.87 -18.87
CA VAL A 5 79.95 37.22 -18.59
C VAL A 5 79.43 37.33 -17.15
N GLU A 6 78.84 36.27 -16.59
CA GLU A 6 78.46 36.18 -15.17
C GLU A 6 79.66 36.40 -14.24
N GLU A 7 80.77 35.75 -14.56
CA GLU A 7 82.01 35.86 -13.80
C GLU A 7 82.57 37.29 -13.83
N VAL A 8 82.54 37.93 -14.99
CA VAL A 8 82.95 39.33 -15.14
C VAL A 8 82.02 40.28 -14.38
N ILE A 9 80.70 40.06 -14.43
CA ILE A 9 79.72 40.85 -13.66
C ILE A 9 79.95 40.66 -12.16
N ARG A 10 80.27 39.45 -11.69
CA ARG A 10 80.59 39.16 -10.29
C ARG A 10 81.83 39.92 -9.84
N ILE A 11 82.92 39.87 -10.60
CA ILE A 11 84.15 40.61 -10.30
C ILE A 11 83.90 42.13 -10.26
N ILE A 12 83.11 42.67 -11.19
CA ILE A 12 82.76 44.10 -11.22
C ILE A 12 81.85 44.46 -10.03
N LYS A 13 80.94 43.57 -9.63
CA LYS A 13 80.06 43.74 -8.47
C LYS A 13 80.88 43.77 -7.17
N ASP A 14 81.79 42.81 -6.97
CA ASP A 14 82.65 42.74 -5.79
C ASP A 14 83.54 44.00 -5.68
N LYS A 15 84.08 44.49 -6.81
CA LYS A 15 84.79 45.77 -6.87
C LYS A 15 83.89 46.96 -6.55
N SER A 16 82.65 46.99 -7.06
CA SER A 16 81.69 48.06 -6.77
C SER A 16 81.29 48.09 -5.29
N GLU A 17 81.15 46.92 -4.65
CA GLU A 17 80.85 46.78 -3.22
C GLU A 17 82.05 47.21 -2.36
N THR A 18 83.27 46.87 -2.79
CA THR A 18 84.51 47.33 -2.15
C THR A 18 84.66 48.85 -2.24
N TYR A 19 84.39 49.44 -3.41
CA TYR A 19 84.42 50.91 -3.58
C TYR A 19 83.30 51.61 -2.83
N ALA A 20 82.10 51.04 -2.78
CA ALA A 20 81.01 51.57 -1.96
C ALA A 20 81.35 51.51 -0.46
N HIS A 21 82.04 50.46 -0.02
CA HIS A 21 82.55 50.36 1.35
C HIS A 21 83.60 51.43 1.66
N TYR A 22 84.56 51.67 0.76
CA TYR A 22 85.55 52.75 0.90
C TYR A 22 84.89 54.13 0.89
N GLN A 23 83.94 54.39 -0.02
CA GLN A 23 83.20 55.65 -0.07
C GLN A 23 82.47 55.92 1.25
N LYS A 24 81.88 54.88 1.86
CA LYS A 24 81.23 54.96 3.17
C LYS A 24 82.23 55.16 4.33
N LEU A 25 83.44 54.63 4.22
CA LEU A 25 84.50 54.80 5.23
C LEU A 25 85.11 56.21 5.21
N PHE A 26 85.17 56.84 4.03
CA PHE A 26 85.73 58.18 3.82
C PHE A 26 84.67 59.31 3.77
N ASP A 27 83.41 59.01 4.11
CA ASP A 27 82.27 59.95 4.14
C ASP A 27 82.03 60.68 2.80
N VAL A 28 82.30 59.98 1.69
CA VAL A 28 82.07 60.48 0.31
C VAL A 28 80.69 60.01 -0.17
N PRO A 29 79.92 60.83 -0.92
CA PRO A 29 78.66 60.41 -1.52
C PRO A 29 78.84 59.13 -2.34
N THR A 30 78.04 58.10 -2.05
CA THR A 30 78.11 56.83 -2.77
C THR A 30 77.63 57.01 -4.20
N ALA A 31 78.41 56.50 -5.16
CA ALA A 31 78.05 56.59 -6.56
C ALA A 31 76.93 55.57 -6.90
N GLU A 32 75.84 56.02 -7.51
CA GLU A 32 74.83 55.10 -8.04
C GLU A 32 75.37 54.44 -9.32
N TRP A 33 75.70 53.16 -9.25
CA TRP A 33 76.21 52.38 -10.39
C TRP A 33 75.09 51.99 -11.37
N GLN A 34 74.43 52.97 -11.99
CA GLN A 34 73.28 52.77 -12.90
C GLN A 34 73.63 51.89 -14.12
N HIS A 35 74.87 51.95 -14.60
CA HIS A 35 75.33 51.08 -15.70
C HIS A 35 75.51 49.62 -15.25
N LEU A 36 75.89 49.37 -14.01
CA LEU A 36 76.02 48.01 -13.46
C LEU A 36 74.64 47.39 -13.25
N SER A 37 73.68 48.14 -12.73
CA SER A 37 72.30 47.66 -12.57
C SER A 37 71.62 47.42 -13.92
N ALA A 38 71.85 48.27 -14.92
CA ALA A 38 71.40 48.05 -16.29
C ALA A 38 72.04 46.79 -16.90
N LEU A 39 73.35 46.58 -16.72
CA LEU A 39 74.06 45.39 -17.19
C LEU A 39 73.55 44.11 -16.53
N GLN A 40 73.31 44.14 -15.21
CA GLN A 40 72.73 43.02 -14.46
C GLN A 40 71.32 42.70 -14.94
N LYS A 41 70.50 43.73 -15.21
CA LYS A 41 69.15 43.55 -15.77
C LYS A 41 69.20 42.88 -17.15
N ILE A 42 70.06 43.37 -18.04
CA ILE A 42 70.25 42.80 -19.39
C ILE A 42 70.77 41.35 -19.31
N TYR A 43 71.75 41.09 -18.43
CA TYR A 43 72.29 39.74 -18.23
C TYR A 43 71.21 38.78 -17.73
N LYS A 44 70.45 39.19 -16.71
CA LYS A 44 69.37 38.37 -16.13
C LYS A 44 68.33 38.03 -17.18
N THR A 45 67.83 39.03 -17.92
CA THR A 45 66.84 38.79 -18.99
C THR A 45 67.38 37.86 -20.07
N ARG A 46 68.65 38.00 -20.49
CA ARG A 46 69.27 37.09 -21.47
C ARG A 46 69.46 35.68 -20.92
N LYS A 47 69.89 35.53 -19.66
CA LYS A 47 70.00 34.23 -18.99
C LYS A 47 68.65 33.53 -18.90
N ASP A 48 67.61 34.26 -18.53
CA ASP A 48 66.23 33.76 -18.43
C ASP A 48 65.70 33.27 -19.79
N ILE A 49 66.00 33.99 -20.90
CA ILE A 49 65.64 33.55 -22.26
C ILE A 49 66.29 32.20 -22.59
N TRP A 50 67.61 32.07 -22.41
CA TRP A 50 68.33 30.85 -22.76
C TRP A 50 67.98 29.67 -21.85
N GLN A 51 67.76 29.91 -20.56
CA GLN A 51 67.29 28.88 -19.63
C GLN A 51 65.88 28.41 -19.98
N THR A 52 64.96 29.34 -20.28
CA THR A 52 63.60 28.97 -20.67
C THR A 52 63.58 28.20 -21.99
N LEU A 53 64.43 28.59 -22.96
CA LEU A 53 64.58 27.86 -24.22
C LEU A 53 65.17 26.45 -24.01
N HIS A 54 66.16 26.32 -23.12
CA HIS A 54 66.76 25.03 -22.79
C HIS A 54 65.75 24.09 -22.11
N ASN A 55 65.06 24.59 -21.07
CA ASN A 55 64.04 23.84 -20.35
C ASN A 55 62.89 23.41 -21.28
N TRP A 56 62.48 24.29 -22.21
CA TRP A 56 61.51 23.96 -23.25
C TRP A 56 62.00 22.82 -24.15
N GLN A 57 63.25 22.88 -24.62
CA GLN A 57 63.82 21.84 -25.48
C GLN A 57 63.95 20.50 -24.75
N GLU A 58 64.36 20.50 -23.48
CA GLU A 58 64.43 19.28 -22.68
C GLU A 58 63.04 18.67 -22.44
N LYS A 59 62.06 19.48 -22.08
CA LYS A 59 60.67 19.04 -21.89
C LYS A 59 60.05 18.56 -23.19
N LYS A 60 60.26 19.26 -24.31
CA LYS A 60 59.81 18.83 -25.64
C LYS A 60 60.45 17.51 -26.06
N ARG A 61 61.74 17.30 -25.75
CA ARG A 61 62.41 16.01 -25.99
C ARG A 61 61.79 14.90 -25.13
N TYR A 62 61.56 15.16 -23.85
CA TYR A 62 60.93 14.22 -22.93
C TYR A 62 59.53 13.80 -23.42
N TRP A 63 58.67 14.77 -23.75
CA TRP A 63 57.33 14.49 -24.29
C TRP A 63 57.37 13.75 -25.64
N GLY A 64 58.41 13.95 -26.44
CA GLY A 64 58.61 13.26 -27.73
C GLY A 64 59.03 11.79 -27.59
N THR A 65 59.78 11.46 -26.54
CA THR A 65 60.34 10.11 -26.30
C THR A 65 59.50 9.21 -25.41
N GLU A 66 58.65 9.78 -24.55
CA GLU A 66 57.77 9.00 -23.68
C GLU A 66 56.61 8.34 -24.47
N ASP A 67 56.04 7.28 -23.90
CA ASP A 67 54.83 6.64 -24.41
C ASP A 67 53.61 7.55 -24.16
N ILE A 68 52.79 7.76 -25.18
CA ILE A 68 51.61 8.63 -25.10
C ILE A 68 50.59 8.14 -24.06
N THR A 69 50.55 6.83 -23.78
CA THR A 69 49.64 6.23 -22.79
C THR A 69 50.08 6.47 -21.34
N LYS A 70 51.37 6.74 -21.12
CA LYS A 70 51.95 7.03 -19.79
C LYS A 70 52.09 8.52 -19.54
N LEU A 71 52.07 9.33 -20.59
CA LEU A 71 52.20 10.77 -20.50
C LEU A 71 50.93 11.38 -19.89
N ASP A 72 51.10 12.23 -18.86
CA ASP A 72 49.99 13.05 -18.39
C ASP A 72 49.86 14.30 -19.27
N VAL A 73 48.96 14.20 -20.25
CA VAL A 73 48.74 15.25 -21.26
C VAL A 73 48.14 16.54 -20.67
N GLU A 74 47.50 16.50 -19.50
CA GLU A 74 47.00 17.70 -18.81
C GLU A 74 48.13 18.46 -18.12
N ILE A 75 49.08 17.75 -17.49
CA ILE A 75 50.31 18.36 -16.97
C ILE A 75 51.10 19.00 -18.12
N MET A 76 51.24 18.30 -19.25
CA MET A 76 51.89 18.83 -20.45
C MET A 76 51.22 20.13 -20.93
N ARG A 77 49.89 20.19 -20.99
CA ARG A 77 49.13 21.40 -21.38
C ARG A 77 49.42 22.58 -20.44
N ASN A 78 49.46 22.33 -19.14
CA ASN A 78 49.76 23.36 -18.15
C ASN A 78 51.19 23.88 -18.33
N GLU A 79 52.18 22.99 -18.47
CA GLU A 79 53.58 23.34 -18.73
C GLU A 79 53.74 24.15 -20.03
N VAL A 80 53.11 23.75 -21.14
CA VAL A 80 53.13 24.49 -22.42
C VAL A 80 52.54 25.89 -22.28
N ASN A 81 51.44 26.04 -21.54
CA ASN A 81 50.83 27.34 -21.28
C ASN A 81 51.72 28.25 -20.42
N GLU A 82 52.42 27.69 -19.43
CA GLU A 82 53.40 28.44 -18.63
C GLU A 82 54.59 28.90 -19.47
N PHE A 83 55.15 28.02 -20.30
CA PHE A 83 56.23 28.37 -21.22
C PHE A 83 55.80 29.43 -22.23
N TYR A 84 54.58 29.36 -22.74
CA TYR A 84 54.03 30.37 -23.64
C TYR A 84 53.88 31.74 -22.95
N LYS A 85 53.34 31.77 -21.73
CA LYS A 85 53.21 33.02 -20.94
C LYS A 85 54.58 33.64 -20.66
N LYS A 86 55.56 32.83 -20.23
CA LYS A 86 56.95 33.28 -19.98
C LYS A 86 57.61 33.80 -21.25
N SER A 87 57.48 33.07 -22.37
CA SER A 87 58.03 33.47 -23.67
C SER A 87 57.41 34.77 -24.19
N PHE A 88 56.09 34.96 -24.02
CA PHE A 88 55.39 36.18 -24.41
C PHE A 88 55.89 37.41 -23.64
N THR A 89 56.06 37.30 -22.31
CA THR A 89 56.62 38.37 -21.47
C THR A 89 58.04 38.72 -21.90
N LEU A 90 58.90 37.71 -22.08
CA LEU A 90 60.29 37.91 -22.50
C LEU A 90 60.40 38.53 -23.91
N ASN A 91 59.51 38.14 -24.83
CA ASN A 91 59.47 38.73 -26.17
C ASN A 91 59.03 40.20 -26.14
N LYS A 92 58.07 40.56 -25.26
CA LYS A 92 57.64 41.96 -25.07
C LYS A 92 58.77 42.84 -24.52
N GLU A 93 59.62 42.30 -23.65
CA GLU A 93 60.72 43.03 -23.00
C GLU A 93 61.95 43.24 -23.90
N VAL A 94 62.32 42.25 -24.71
CA VAL A 94 63.59 42.28 -25.48
C VAL A 94 63.41 42.48 -26.99
N LYS A 95 62.35 41.91 -27.59
CA LYS A 95 62.08 41.90 -29.04
C LYS A 95 63.31 41.59 -29.91
N ASP A 96 63.77 40.35 -29.84
CA ASP A 96 64.89 39.85 -30.65
C ASP A 96 64.44 38.63 -31.48
N LYS A 97 65.16 38.29 -32.55
CA LYS A 97 64.84 37.16 -33.44
C LYS A 97 64.74 35.82 -32.69
N VAL A 98 65.49 35.69 -31.59
CA VAL A 98 65.48 34.50 -30.72
C VAL A 98 64.19 34.42 -29.90
N THR A 99 63.71 35.54 -29.36
CA THR A 99 62.47 35.57 -28.57
C THR A 99 61.22 35.43 -29.45
N GLU A 100 61.27 35.96 -30.67
CA GLU A 100 60.23 35.73 -31.70
C GLU A 100 60.18 34.25 -32.12
N SER A 101 61.32 33.67 -32.51
CA SER A 101 61.37 32.24 -32.90
C SER A 101 60.96 31.29 -31.76
N MET A 102 61.28 31.63 -30.52
CA MET A 102 60.85 30.87 -29.35
C MET A 102 59.34 30.94 -29.16
N LEU A 103 58.75 32.14 -29.29
CA LEU A 103 57.31 32.34 -29.14
C LEU A 103 56.55 31.61 -30.24
N ASP A 104 57.02 31.65 -31.48
CA ASP A 104 56.42 30.96 -32.62
C ASP A 104 56.43 29.44 -32.41
N LYS A 105 57.58 28.86 -32.03
CA LYS A 105 57.72 27.42 -31.78
C LYS A 105 56.86 26.90 -30.62
N ILE A 106 56.68 27.70 -29.58
CA ILE A 106 55.80 27.34 -28.45
C ILE A 106 54.33 27.58 -28.85
N GLY A 107 54.06 28.59 -29.67
CA GLY A 107 52.74 28.89 -30.21
C GLY A 107 52.22 27.77 -31.12
N GLU A 108 53.04 27.27 -32.03
CA GLU A 108 52.73 26.09 -32.86
C GLU A 108 52.37 24.88 -32.00
N GLU A 109 53.15 24.61 -30.96
CA GLU A 109 52.89 23.51 -30.04
C GLU A 109 51.54 23.69 -29.32
N LYS A 110 51.24 24.91 -28.87
CA LYS A 110 49.98 25.26 -28.19
C LYS A 110 48.75 25.05 -29.07
N VAL A 111 48.84 25.27 -30.38
CA VAL A 111 47.74 25.03 -31.33
C VAL A 111 47.43 23.53 -31.45
N VAL A 112 48.45 22.68 -31.34
CA VAL A 112 48.34 21.22 -31.47
C VAL A 112 47.94 20.55 -30.15
N MET A 113 48.15 21.21 -29.01
CA MET A 113 47.83 20.68 -27.67
C MET A 113 46.42 20.10 -27.50
N PRO A 114 45.33 20.69 -28.03
CA PRO A 114 44.00 20.09 -27.94
C PRO A 114 43.94 18.68 -28.51
N ILE A 115 44.59 18.43 -29.64
CA ILE A 115 44.62 17.10 -30.28
C ILE A 115 45.45 16.12 -29.44
N ILE A 116 46.52 16.60 -28.81
CA ILE A 116 47.35 15.79 -27.91
C ILE A 116 46.57 15.39 -26.66
N LEU A 117 45.72 16.28 -26.13
CA LEU A 117 44.81 15.94 -25.02
C LEU A 117 43.85 14.83 -25.42
N GLU A 118 43.23 14.94 -26.60
CA GLU A 118 42.32 13.91 -27.10
C GLU A 118 43.05 12.58 -27.38
N LEU A 119 44.31 12.60 -27.84
CA LEU A 119 45.14 11.40 -28.05
C LEU A 119 45.62 10.77 -26.74
N GLY A 120 45.75 11.57 -25.67
CA GLY A 120 46.14 11.11 -24.34
C GLY A 120 44.97 10.66 -23.47
N ASN A 121 43.79 10.43 -24.05
CA ASN A 121 42.63 9.95 -23.31
C ASN A 121 42.93 8.57 -22.69
N LYS A 122 42.91 8.50 -21.35
CA LYS A 122 43.21 7.28 -20.59
C LYS A 122 42.18 6.16 -20.81
N ASN A 123 41.01 6.49 -21.36
CA ASN A 123 39.92 5.55 -21.63
C ASN A 123 40.04 4.82 -22.97
N TYR A 124 41.09 5.06 -23.75
CA TYR A 124 41.26 4.35 -25.02
C TYR A 124 41.48 2.85 -24.82
N LYS A 125 40.69 2.06 -25.55
CA LYS A 125 40.81 0.61 -25.67
C LYS A 125 41.49 0.24 -26.98
N LYS A 126 41.86 -1.04 -27.12
CA LYS A 126 42.49 -1.59 -28.33
C LYS A 126 41.66 -1.32 -29.59
N GLU A 127 40.34 -1.33 -29.48
CA GLU A 127 39.39 -1.12 -30.58
C GLU A 127 39.41 0.34 -31.06
N HIS A 128 39.45 1.31 -30.14
CA HIS A 128 39.56 2.74 -30.47
C HIS A 128 40.89 3.06 -31.16
N TRP A 129 42.00 2.52 -30.66
CA TRP A 129 43.29 2.68 -31.31
C TRP A 129 43.33 2.05 -32.71
N ALA A 130 42.68 0.90 -32.91
CA ALA A 130 42.59 0.28 -34.23
C ALA A 130 41.88 1.18 -35.26
N GLU A 131 40.78 1.85 -34.88
CA GLU A 131 40.08 2.79 -35.77
C GLU A 131 40.88 4.07 -36.04
N ILE A 132 41.59 4.62 -35.03
CA ILE A 132 42.50 5.77 -35.23
C ILE A 132 43.61 5.41 -36.23
N PHE A 133 44.25 4.26 -36.07
CA PHE A 133 45.33 3.79 -36.96
C PHE A 133 44.85 3.45 -38.37
N LYS A 134 43.62 2.96 -38.50
CA LYS A 134 42.95 2.75 -39.78
C LYS A 134 42.70 4.08 -40.51
N ALA A 135 42.31 5.14 -39.80
CA ALA A 135 42.18 6.47 -40.38
C ALA A 135 43.52 7.04 -40.88
N ILE A 136 44.64 6.66 -40.24
CA ILE A 136 46.02 7.04 -40.63
C ILE A 136 46.57 6.15 -41.77
N GLY A 137 45.91 5.03 -42.08
CA GLY A 137 46.38 4.07 -43.10
C GLY A 137 47.59 3.23 -42.66
N LYS A 138 47.76 3.00 -41.36
CA LYS A 138 48.85 2.19 -40.78
C LYS A 138 48.31 1.02 -39.95
N PRO A 139 48.99 -0.13 -39.91
CA PRO A 139 48.57 -1.25 -39.08
C PRO A 139 48.85 -0.95 -37.60
N TYR A 140 47.80 -1.05 -36.77
CA TYR A 140 47.93 -0.98 -35.32
C TYR A 140 48.55 -2.28 -34.78
N ARG A 141 49.52 -2.17 -33.89
CA ARG A 141 50.13 -3.27 -33.16
C ARG A 141 50.05 -2.97 -31.66
N PRO A 142 49.18 -3.66 -30.91
CA PRO A 142 48.95 -3.37 -29.49
C PRO A 142 50.18 -3.60 -28.60
N ASP A 143 51.17 -4.37 -29.06
CA ASP A 143 52.39 -4.67 -28.29
C ASP A 143 53.51 -3.63 -28.46
N LYS A 144 53.32 -2.62 -29.34
CA LYS A 144 54.33 -1.57 -29.59
C LYS A 144 53.98 -0.31 -28.79
N THR A 145 54.96 0.25 -28.09
CA THR A 145 54.84 1.59 -27.50
C THR A 145 54.88 2.65 -28.60
N TYR A 146 53.91 3.57 -28.60
CA TYR A 146 53.84 4.65 -29.56
C TYR A 146 54.23 5.97 -28.89
N THR A 147 55.32 6.58 -29.35
CA THR A 147 55.77 7.86 -28.81
C THR A 147 55.13 9.02 -29.57
N LEU A 148 55.04 10.20 -28.93
CA LEU A 148 54.48 11.40 -29.54
C LEU A 148 55.24 11.79 -30.82
N ASP A 149 56.56 11.57 -30.87
CA ASP A 149 57.38 11.84 -32.06
C ASP A 149 57.10 10.87 -33.22
N GLU A 150 56.81 9.59 -32.92
CA GLU A 150 56.39 8.64 -33.96
C GLU A 150 55.03 9.03 -34.54
N LEU A 151 54.07 9.40 -33.69
CA LEU A 151 52.73 9.83 -34.11
C LEU A 151 52.78 11.16 -34.89
N ARG A 152 53.68 12.09 -34.53
CA ARG A 152 53.93 13.31 -35.32
C ARG A 152 54.49 13.01 -36.70
N LYS A 153 55.45 12.08 -36.81
CA LYS A 153 55.99 11.65 -38.11
C LYS A 153 54.94 11.06 -39.02
N TRP A 154 53.94 10.40 -38.46
CA TRP A 154 52.82 9.82 -39.20
C TRP A 154 51.68 10.81 -39.47
N LYS A 155 51.87 12.10 -39.15
CA LYS A 155 50.87 13.16 -39.38
C LYS A 155 49.51 12.86 -38.75
N VAL A 156 49.50 12.16 -37.61
CA VAL A 156 48.26 11.84 -36.87
C VAL A 156 47.47 13.10 -36.51
N LEU A 157 48.17 14.21 -36.30
CA LEU A 157 47.60 15.52 -35.99
C LEU A 157 46.73 16.10 -37.12
N ASP A 158 46.89 15.63 -38.37
CA ASP A 158 46.08 16.07 -39.50
C ASP A 158 44.68 15.41 -39.50
N HIS A 159 44.51 14.31 -38.76
CA HIS A 159 43.27 13.55 -38.66
C HIS A 159 42.45 13.91 -37.41
N ARG A 160 42.32 15.21 -37.12
CA ARG A 160 41.65 15.74 -35.93
C ARG A 160 40.24 15.17 -35.70
N GLY A 161 39.41 15.12 -36.74
CA GLY A 161 38.02 14.68 -36.62
C GLY A 161 37.87 13.23 -36.13
N ALA A 162 38.72 12.32 -36.64
CA ALA A 162 38.70 10.92 -36.23
C ALA A 162 39.14 10.75 -34.77
N ILE A 163 40.12 11.54 -34.33
CA ILE A 163 40.62 11.50 -32.95
C ILE A 163 39.56 12.04 -31.98
N GLU A 164 38.93 13.17 -32.31
CA GLU A 164 37.86 13.75 -31.49
C GLU A 164 36.66 12.81 -31.36
N GLU A 165 36.25 12.17 -32.46
CA GLU A 165 35.17 11.19 -32.45
C GLU A 165 35.51 9.98 -31.57
N GLN A 166 36.70 9.38 -31.75
CA GLN A 166 37.11 8.20 -30.97
C GLN A 166 37.36 8.53 -29.50
N SER A 167 37.87 9.71 -29.17
CA SER A 167 38.01 10.17 -27.78
C SER A 167 36.65 10.35 -27.10
N ALA A 168 35.68 10.92 -27.81
CA ALA A 168 34.31 11.06 -27.31
C ALA A 168 33.64 9.69 -27.09
N LEU A 169 33.83 8.74 -28.02
CA LEU A 169 33.36 7.36 -27.87
C LEU A 169 33.99 6.67 -26.67
N ALA A 170 35.31 6.75 -26.51
CA ALA A 170 36.04 6.13 -25.42
C ALA A 170 35.61 6.66 -24.04
N THR A 171 35.41 7.98 -23.93
CA THR A 171 34.94 8.62 -22.70
C THR A 171 33.49 8.23 -22.38
N GLY A 172 32.62 8.21 -23.40
CA GLY A 172 31.23 7.79 -23.26
C GLY A 172 31.10 6.32 -22.85
N GLU A 173 31.90 5.43 -23.45
CA GLU A 173 31.94 4.00 -23.10
C GLU A 173 32.41 3.78 -21.66
N ALA A 174 33.48 4.44 -21.23
CA ALA A 174 34.00 4.32 -19.87
C ALA A 174 32.96 4.79 -18.83
N ALA A 175 32.19 5.83 -19.14
CA ALA A 175 31.10 6.28 -18.27
C ALA A 175 29.98 5.23 -18.16
N LEU A 176 29.60 4.57 -19.27
CA LEU A 176 28.60 3.51 -19.25
C LEU A 176 29.09 2.25 -18.52
N GLU A 177 30.36 1.86 -18.69
CA GLU A 177 30.96 0.75 -17.93
C GLU A 177 31.03 1.05 -16.43
N ALA A 178 31.38 2.27 -16.04
CA ALA A 178 31.36 2.68 -14.64
C ALA A 178 29.95 2.60 -14.05
N THR A 179 28.92 2.92 -14.82
CA THR A 179 27.52 2.74 -14.40
C THR A 179 27.16 1.26 -14.25
N LEU A 180 27.54 0.40 -15.19
CA LEU A 180 27.31 -1.05 -15.09
C LEU A 180 28.02 -1.68 -13.89
N GLU A 181 29.27 -1.31 -13.61
CA GLU A 181 30.00 -1.84 -12.45
C GLU A 181 29.38 -1.37 -11.11
N LYS A 182 28.81 -0.15 -11.06
CA LYS A 182 28.03 0.28 -9.90
C LYS A 182 26.78 -0.56 -9.70
N ILE A 183 26.02 -0.82 -10.77
CA ILE A 183 24.83 -1.68 -10.74
C ILE A 183 25.23 -3.08 -10.24
N LYS A 184 26.31 -3.64 -10.78
CA LYS A 184 26.81 -4.95 -10.35
C LYS A 184 27.17 -4.98 -8.86
N ALA A 185 27.87 -3.96 -8.36
CA ALA A 185 28.24 -3.88 -6.94
C ALA A 185 27.00 -3.83 -6.02
N ILE A 186 25.92 -3.14 -6.43
CA ILE A 186 24.67 -3.12 -5.68
C ILE A 186 24.08 -4.54 -5.58
N TYR A 187 23.99 -5.29 -6.69
CA TYR A 187 23.40 -6.63 -6.70
C TYR A 187 24.28 -7.72 -6.08
N ASP A 188 25.59 -7.53 -6.02
CA ASP A 188 26.50 -8.40 -5.26
C ASP A 188 26.21 -8.32 -3.74
N GLU A 189 25.78 -7.16 -3.25
CA GLU A 189 25.42 -6.92 -1.84
C GLU A 189 23.91 -7.07 -1.53
N THR A 190 23.05 -7.13 -2.56
CA THR A 190 21.59 -7.21 -2.37
C THR A 190 21.18 -8.61 -1.90
N VAL A 191 20.69 -8.68 -0.67
CA VAL A 191 20.22 -9.92 -0.02
C VAL A 191 18.71 -9.84 0.22
N ILE A 192 17.99 -10.91 -0.10
CA ILE A 192 16.56 -11.06 0.21
C ILE A 192 16.44 -11.38 1.71
N GLU A 193 15.82 -10.48 2.48
CA GLU A 193 15.57 -10.74 3.89
C GLU A 193 14.48 -11.80 4.08
N THR A 194 14.72 -12.75 4.98
CA THR A 194 13.76 -13.78 5.35
C THR A 194 13.36 -13.66 6.82
N LYS A 195 12.07 -13.81 7.11
CA LYS A 195 11.50 -13.81 8.46
C LYS A 195 10.80 -15.15 8.72
N THR A 196 10.78 -15.60 9.97
CA THR A 196 10.04 -16.80 10.37
C THR A 196 8.53 -16.54 10.33
N HIS A 197 7.76 -17.42 9.70
CA HIS A 197 6.30 -17.32 9.59
C HIS A 197 5.61 -18.12 10.69
N ARG A 198 5.04 -17.39 11.67
CA ARG A 198 4.42 -17.95 12.91
C ARG A 198 5.44 -18.80 13.70
N ASP A 199 5.09 -19.30 14.88
CA ASP A 199 6.00 -20.10 15.74
C ASP A 199 6.33 -21.51 15.17
N TYR A 200 6.22 -21.70 13.85
CA TYR A 200 6.58 -22.94 13.18
C TYR A 200 8.09 -22.99 12.91
N GLU A 201 8.77 -23.98 13.46
CA GLU A 201 10.15 -24.29 13.07
C GLU A 201 10.19 -24.61 11.56
N SER A 202 11.19 -24.09 10.84
CA SER A 202 11.48 -24.33 9.41
C SER A 202 10.58 -23.67 8.34
N THR A 203 9.75 -22.67 8.68
CA THR A 203 8.96 -21.92 7.68
C THR A 203 9.38 -20.45 7.62
N TYR A 204 9.91 -20.02 6.48
CA TYR A 204 10.37 -18.65 6.24
C TYR A 204 9.52 -17.95 5.18
N ILE A 205 9.37 -16.64 5.30
CA ILE A 205 8.72 -15.74 4.35
C ILE A 205 9.69 -14.62 3.96
N ILE A 206 9.60 -14.15 2.71
CA ILE A 206 10.40 -13.01 2.25
C ILE A 206 9.83 -11.70 2.83
N ALA A 207 10.73 -10.80 3.23
CA ALA A 207 10.42 -9.49 3.79
C ALA A 207 11.34 -8.42 3.17
N GLY A 208 11.02 -7.14 3.33
CA GLY A 208 11.86 -6.04 2.80
C GLY A 208 11.89 -5.94 1.27
N VAL A 209 10.96 -6.62 0.59
CA VAL A 209 10.96 -6.78 -0.87
C VAL A 209 10.66 -5.46 -1.61
N GLU A 210 9.96 -4.52 -0.96
CA GLU A 210 9.59 -3.23 -1.55
C GLU A 210 10.82 -2.38 -1.94
N GLU A 211 11.86 -2.37 -1.10
CA GLU A 211 13.11 -1.64 -1.38
C GLU A 211 13.90 -2.28 -2.54
N ILE A 212 13.87 -3.62 -2.62
CA ILE A 212 14.50 -4.37 -3.71
C ILE A 212 13.79 -4.08 -5.04
N LEU A 213 12.45 -4.08 -5.06
CA LEU A 213 11.67 -3.74 -6.25
C LEU A 213 11.93 -2.29 -6.69
N GLN A 214 11.94 -1.33 -5.76
CA GLN A 214 12.26 0.06 -6.11
C GLN A 214 13.67 0.19 -6.73
N THR A 215 14.66 -0.48 -6.13
CA THR A 215 16.03 -0.49 -6.65
C THR A 215 16.13 -1.15 -8.03
N LEU A 216 15.34 -2.21 -8.27
CA LEU A 216 15.23 -2.85 -9.59
C LEU A 216 14.64 -1.90 -10.63
N GLU A 217 13.58 -1.17 -10.32
CA GLU A 217 12.95 -0.21 -11.25
C GLU A 217 13.93 0.90 -11.67
N ASP A 218 14.61 1.51 -10.68
CA ASP A 218 15.59 2.58 -10.92
C ASP A 218 16.78 2.09 -11.77
N ASN A 219 17.29 0.90 -11.46
CA ASN A 219 18.39 0.29 -12.21
C ASN A 219 17.95 -0.14 -13.63
N GLN A 220 16.72 -0.61 -13.80
CA GLN A 220 16.15 -0.95 -15.10
C GLN A 220 16.08 0.29 -16.02
N VAL A 221 15.60 1.43 -15.51
CA VAL A 221 15.60 2.70 -16.25
C VAL A 221 17.02 3.16 -16.60
N THR A 222 17.97 2.96 -15.69
CA THR A 222 19.38 3.28 -15.91
C THR A 222 19.99 2.42 -17.04
N ILE A 223 19.69 1.12 -17.06
CA ILE A 223 20.13 0.21 -18.13
C ILE A 223 19.50 0.57 -19.48
N GLN A 224 18.21 0.89 -19.51
CA GLN A 224 17.53 1.34 -20.73
C GLN A 224 18.13 2.64 -21.28
N THR A 225 18.51 3.56 -20.39
CA THR A 225 19.25 4.78 -20.76
C THR A 225 20.63 4.45 -21.33
N CYS A 226 21.32 3.45 -20.79
CA CYS A 226 22.59 2.95 -21.32
C CYS A 226 22.42 2.33 -22.71
N LEU A 227 21.36 1.54 -22.94
CA LEU A 227 21.03 0.95 -24.25
C LEU A 227 20.68 2.00 -25.31
N ALA A 228 20.02 3.09 -24.92
CA ALA A 228 19.69 4.20 -25.81
C ALA A 228 20.90 5.10 -26.16
N SER A 229 22.01 4.96 -25.44
CA SER A 229 23.21 5.78 -25.65
C SER A 229 23.92 5.41 -26.95
N ARG A 230 24.36 6.44 -27.70
CA ARG A 230 25.17 6.27 -28.92
C ARG A 230 26.52 5.60 -28.68
N TYR A 231 26.99 5.57 -27.43
CA TYR A 231 28.28 5.00 -27.04
C TYR A 231 28.20 3.51 -26.67
N VAL A 232 27.04 2.87 -26.76
CA VAL A 232 26.86 1.50 -26.25
C VAL A 232 27.44 0.41 -27.15
N LYS A 233 27.90 0.74 -28.36
CA LYS A 233 28.16 -0.23 -29.45
C LYS A 233 29.01 -1.43 -29.03
N ASN A 234 30.13 -1.21 -28.34
CA ASN A 234 31.05 -2.28 -27.95
C ASN A 234 30.64 -3.01 -26.66
N ILE A 235 29.83 -2.36 -25.80
CA ILE A 235 29.37 -2.91 -24.51
C ILE A 235 27.95 -3.49 -24.55
N ARG A 236 27.26 -3.33 -25.69
CA ARG A 236 25.85 -3.71 -25.89
C ARG A 236 25.51 -5.14 -25.42
N PRO A 237 26.31 -6.18 -25.72
CA PRO A 237 25.99 -7.54 -25.28
C PRO A 237 25.93 -7.66 -23.76
N ARG A 238 26.84 -6.98 -23.04
CA ARG A 238 26.86 -6.98 -21.57
C ARG A 238 25.66 -6.23 -21.01
N VAL A 239 25.28 -5.10 -21.61
CA VAL A 239 24.11 -4.32 -21.18
C VAL A 239 22.81 -5.10 -21.41
N GLU A 240 22.67 -5.77 -22.56
CA GLU A 240 21.51 -6.62 -22.90
C GLU A 240 21.40 -7.85 -21.97
N GLU A 241 22.52 -8.41 -21.52
CA GLU A 241 22.53 -9.50 -20.54
C GLU A 241 22.01 -9.04 -19.17
N TRP A 242 22.46 -7.88 -18.70
CA TRP A 242 21.96 -7.28 -17.46
C TRP A 242 20.50 -6.85 -17.56
N ASP A 243 20.06 -6.30 -18.69
CA ASP A 243 18.65 -5.95 -18.94
C ASP A 243 17.74 -7.18 -18.77
N LYS A 244 18.13 -8.32 -19.34
CA LYS A 244 17.41 -9.59 -19.19
C LYS A 244 17.46 -10.13 -17.76
N ALA A 245 18.61 -10.02 -17.10
CA ALA A 245 18.77 -10.49 -15.73
C ALA A 245 17.91 -9.69 -14.74
N LEU A 246 17.88 -8.36 -14.85
CA LEU A 246 17.07 -7.49 -14.00
C LEU A 246 15.57 -7.66 -14.28
N ALA A 247 15.17 -7.75 -15.55
CA ALA A 247 13.78 -8.04 -15.92
C ALA A 247 13.31 -9.40 -15.34
N ARG A 248 14.16 -10.43 -15.41
CA ARG A 248 13.86 -11.73 -14.78
C ARG A 248 13.77 -11.65 -13.25
N CYS A 249 14.62 -10.84 -12.62
CA CYS A 249 14.54 -10.60 -11.18
C CYS A 249 13.22 -9.95 -10.78
N TRP A 250 12.78 -8.95 -11.54
CA TRP A 250 11.48 -8.33 -11.33
C TRP A 250 10.35 -9.37 -11.39
N ASP A 251 10.28 -10.13 -12.48
CA ASP A 251 9.23 -11.13 -12.68
C ASP A 251 9.23 -12.19 -11.57
N VAL A 252 10.39 -12.68 -11.14
CA VAL A 252 10.48 -13.68 -10.06
C VAL A 252 9.98 -13.11 -8.74
N ILE A 253 10.40 -11.90 -8.39
CA ILE A 253 10.03 -11.29 -7.11
C ILE A 253 8.53 -10.96 -7.08
N ASP A 254 7.97 -10.44 -8.17
CA ASP A 254 6.55 -10.10 -8.26
C ASP A 254 5.67 -11.35 -8.13
N GLU A 255 5.99 -12.41 -8.89
CA GLU A 255 5.32 -13.71 -8.81
C GLU A 255 5.46 -14.35 -7.43
N TRP A 256 6.62 -14.19 -6.78
CA TRP A 256 6.83 -14.68 -5.41
C TRP A 256 5.97 -13.92 -4.40
N VAL A 257 5.92 -12.60 -4.47
CA VAL A 257 5.08 -11.79 -3.57
C VAL A 257 3.62 -12.17 -3.72
N ALA A 258 3.13 -12.38 -4.95
CA ALA A 258 1.79 -12.89 -5.20
C ALA A 258 1.58 -14.28 -4.58
N CYS A 259 2.51 -15.21 -4.84
CA CYS A 259 2.47 -16.58 -4.31
C CYS A 259 2.46 -16.60 -2.78
N GLN A 260 3.29 -15.78 -2.13
CA GLN A 260 3.39 -15.70 -0.68
C GLN A 260 2.09 -15.19 -0.07
N LYS A 261 1.49 -14.13 -0.63
CA LYS A 261 0.22 -13.58 -0.13
C LYS A 261 -0.91 -14.62 -0.22
N ALA A 262 -1.04 -15.27 -1.38
CA ALA A 262 -2.04 -16.30 -1.61
C ALA A 262 -1.81 -17.55 -0.73
N TRP A 263 -0.56 -17.98 -0.60
CA TRP A 263 -0.17 -19.12 0.25
C TRP A 263 -0.45 -18.82 1.73
N MET A 264 -0.11 -17.64 2.26
CA MET A 264 -0.38 -17.27 3.65
C MET A 264 -1.88 -17.29 4.00
N TYR A 265 -2.72 -16.85 3.06
CA TYR A 265 -4.18 -16.89 3.22
C TYR A 265 -4.69 -18.34 3.28
N LEU A 266 -4.26 -19.15 2.32
CA LEU A 266 -4.71 -20.53 2.19
C LEU A 266 -4.11 -21.47 3.25
N GLU A 267 -2.91 -21.20 3.76
CA GLU A 267 -2.23 -21.98 4.80
C GLU A 267 -3.06 -22.03 6.08
N PHE A 268 -3.63 -20.89 6.50
CA PHE A 268 -4.51 -20.84 7.66
C PHE A 268 -5.79 -21.67 7.43
N ILE A 269 -6.37 -21.60 6.23
CA ILE A 269 -7.65 -22.24 5.89
C ILE A 269 -7.49 -23.76 5.78
N PHE A 270 -6.50 -24.20 5.01
CA PHE A 270 -6.17 -25.61 4.85
C PHE A 270 -5.43 -26.21 6.04
N SER A 271 -5.22 -25.47 7.14
CA SER A 271 -4.80 -26.07 8.40
C SER A 271 -5.91 -26.95 9.02
N SER A 272 -7.18 -26.57 8.80
CA SER A 272 -8.36 -27.30 9.31
C SER A 272 -8.56 -28.64 8.58
N ASP A 273 -8.62 -29.71 9.35
CA ASP A 273 -8.88 -31.06 8.82
C ASP A 273 -10.29 -31.21 8.23
N ASP A 274 -11.26 -30.42 8.67
CA ASP A 274 -12.62 -30.48 8.16
C ASP A 274 -12.70 -29.87 6.75
N ILE A 275 -11.98 -28.78 6.48
CA ILE A 275 -11.88 -28.19 5.14
C ILE A 275 -11.11 -29.13 4.19
N LYS A 276 -10.02 -29.76 4.65
CA LYS A 276 -9.29 -30.76 3.85
C LYS A 276 -10.18 -31.94 3.42
N ARG A 277 -11.13 -32.35 4.27
CA ARG A 277 -12.09 -33.44 3.97
C ARG A 277 -13.12 -33.02 2.93
N GLN A 278 -13.54 -31.76 2.92
CA GLN A 278 -14.52 -31.22 1.97
C GLN A 278 -13.89 -30.94 0.60
N LEU A 279 -12.64 -30.51 0.56
CA LEU A 279 -11.89 -30.14 -0.65
C LEU A 279 -10.59 -30.97 -0.80
N PRO A 280 -10.68 -32.29 -1.05
CA PRO A 280 -9.53 -33.19 -1.03
C PRO A 280 -8.59 -33.01 -2.22
N GLU A 281 -9.10 -32.63 -3.41
CA GLU A 281 -8.25 -32.40 -4.59
C GLU A 281 -7.46 -31.10 -4.45
N GLU A 282 -8.13 -30.03 -4.01
CA GLU A 282 -7.54 -28.73 -3.75
C GLU A 282 -6.51 -28.81 -2.62
N SER A 283 -6.80 -29.58 -1.55
CA SER A 283 -5.83 -29.82 -0.46
C SER A 283 -4.56 -30.52 -0.95
N ARG A 284 -4.66 -31.50 -1.86
CA ARG A 284 -3.47 -32.14 -2.47
C ARG A 284 -2.66 -31.17 -3.32
N LYS A 285 -3.33 -30.32 -4.10
CA LYS A 285 -2.65 -29.28 -4.90
C LYS A 285 -1.94 -28.28 -4.00
N PHE A 286 -2.61 -27.81 -2.93
CA PHE A 286 -2.02 -26.89 -1.96
C PHE A 286 -0.83 -27.51 -1.23
N ALA A 287 -0.88 -28.78 -0.85
CA ALA A 287 0.26 -29.46 -0.20
C ALA A 287 1.51 -29.54 -1.10
N LYS A 288 1.32 -29.68 -2.42
CA LYS A 288 2.42 -29.60 -3.38
C LYS A 288 3.03 -28.20 -3.40
N ILE A 289 2.19 -27.18 -3.52
CA ILE A 289 2.61 -25.77 -3.51
C ILE A 289 3.34 -25.42 -2.21
N ASP A 290 2.84 -25.90 -1.07
CA ASP A 290 3.46 -25.71 0.24
C ASP A 290 4.87 -26.33 0.31
N THR A 291 5.06 -27.51 -0.27
CA THR A 291 6.38 -28.16 -0.35
C THR A 291 7.34 -27.36 -1.23
N ASP A 292 6.89 -26.96 -2.41
CA ASP A 292 7.70 -26.20 -3.38
C ASP A 292 8.07 -24.81 -2.83
N PHE A 293 7.12 -24.12 -2.19
CA PHE A 293 7.31 -22.81 -1.58
C PHE A 293 8.29 -22.87 -0.39
N ARG A 294 8.13 -23.83 0.53
CA ARG A 294 9.03 -24.00 1.67
C ARG A 294 10.44 -24.36 1.24
N ALA A 295 10.59 -25.21 0.23
CA ALA A 295 11.91 -25.55 -0.32
C ALA A 295 12.63 -24.31 -0.86
N LEU A 296 11.90 -23.43 -1.56
CA LEU A 296 12.44 -22.17 -2.08
C LEU A 296 12.83 -21.18 -0.98
N THR A 297 12.00 -21.04 0.08
CA THR A 297 12.27 -20.09 1.17
C THR A 297 13.41 -20.56 2.08
N VAL A 298 13.54 -21.87 2.34
CA VAL A 298 14.70 -22.44 3.05
C VAL A 298 15.99 -22.20 2.28
N LYS A 299 15.99 -22.45 0.96
CA LYS A 299 17.15 -22.21 0.11
C LYS A 299 17.59 -20.74 0.12
N THR A 300 16.62 -19.84 0.15
CA THR A 300 16.86 -18.38 0.20
C THR A 300 17.36 -17.91 1.55
N HIS A 301 17.00 -18.62 2.62
CA HIS A 301 17.58 -18.40 3.94
C HIS A 301 19.07 -18.80 4.00
N GLU A 302 19.48 -19.81 3.24
CA GLU A 302 20.87 -20.30 3.18
C GLU A 302 21.79 -19.46 2.26
N ASP A 303 21.35 -19.11 1.04
CA ASP A 303 22.07 -18.20 0.12
C ASP A 303 21.11 -17.11 -0.37
N GLY A 304 21.03 -16.00 0.38
CA GLY A 304 20.04 -14.94 0.14
C GLY A 304 20.38 -13.96 -0.98
N ASN A 305 21.41 -14.19 -1.80
CA ASN A 305 21.73 -13.25 -2.88
C ASN A 305 20.59 -13.19 -3.90
N CYS A 306 20.01 -11.99 -4.05
CA CYS A 306 18.81 -11.77 -4.86
C CYS A 306 19.00 -12.16 -6.33
N LEU A 307 20.15 -11.79 -6.92
CA LEU A 307 20.42 -12.03 -8.33
C LEU A 307 20.57 -13.52 -8.62
N LYS A 308 21.27 -14.26 -7.76
CA LYS A 308 21.48 -15.71 -7.94
C LYS A 308 20.16 -16.50 -7.89
N ILE A 309 19.32 -16.22 -6.89
CA ILE A 309 18.05 -16.93 -6.72
C ILE A 309 17.12 -16.64 -7.90
N CYS A 310 17.04 -15.37 -8.32
CA CYS A 310 16.10 -14.99 -9.37
C CYS A 310 16.57 -15.41 -10.78
N THR A 311 17.88 -15.53 -11.00
CA THR A 311 18.42 -15.98 -12.31
C THR A 311 18.50 -17.50 -12.44
N GLU A 312 18.21 -18.25 -11.38
CA GLU A 312 18.21 -19.71 -11.41
C GLU A 312 17.11 -20.28 -12.32
N GLU A 313 17.48 -21.26 -13.15
CA GLU A 313 16.58 -21.93 -14.08
C GLU A 313 15.44 -22.67 -13.36
N GLY A 314 14.20 -22.44 -13.80
CA GLY A 314 13.01 -23.13 -13.30
C GLY A 314 12.30 -22.44 -12.13
N VAL A 315 12.91 -21.47 -11.44
CA VAL A 315 12.27 -20.78 -10.30
C VAL A 315 11.06 -19.95 -10.75
N LEU A 316 11.20 -19.20 -11.85
CA LEU A 316 10.11 -18.39 -12.39
C LEU A 316 8.93 -19.25 -12.87
N GLU A 317 9.23 -20.33 -13.59
CA GLU A 317 8.24 -21.26 -14.11
C GLU A 317 7.51 -21.99 -12.98
N MET A 318 8.24 -22.37 -11.93
CA MET A 318 7.67 -22.97 -10.73
C MET A 318 6.73 -21.99 -10.00
N LEU A 319 7.14 -20.74 -9.80
CA LEU A 319 6.31 -19.72 -9.15
C LEU A 319 5.04 -19.42 -9.95
N LYS A 320 5.15 -19.27 -11.28
CA LYS A 320 3.99 -19.08 -12.16
C LYS A 320 3.03 -20.27 -12.11
N ALA A 321 3.55 -21.50 -12.18
CA ALA A 321 2.74 -22.70 -12.06
C ALA A 321 2.06 -22.81 -10.68
N ASN A 322 2.76 -22.41 -9.62
CA ASN A 322 2.21 -22.38 -8.27
C ASN A 322 1.10 -21.32 -8.15
N ASN A 323 1.27 -20.12 -8.71
CA ASN A 323 0.24 -19.08 -8.72
C ASN A 323 -1.01 -19.52 -9.49
N GLU A 324 -0.87 -20.13 -10.68
CA GLU A 324 -2.02 -20.69 -11.40
C GLU A 324 -2.77 -21.75 -10.58
N MET A 325 -2.04 -22.61 -9.87
CA MET A 325 -2.64 -23.61 -8.98
C MET A 325 -3.30 -22.96 -7.74
N LEU A 326 -2.71 -21.91 -7.18
CA LEU A 326 -3.27 -21.15 -6.06
C LEU A 326 -4.57 -20.45 -6.48
N ASP A 327 -4.62 -19.83 -7.65
CA ASP A 327 -5.81 -19.20 -8.21
C ASP A 327 -6.94 -20.22 -8.42
N TYR A 328 -6.60 -21.41 -8.94
CA TYR A 328 -7.55 -22.50 -9.05
C TYR A 328 -8.11 -22.89 -7.67
N VAL A 329 -7.25 -23.04 -6.66
CA VAL A 329 -7.66 -23.40 -5.30
C VAL A 329 -8.54 -22.31 -4.68
N GLN A 330 -8.19 -21.03 -4.85
CA GLN A 330 -8.99 -19.90 -4.35
C GLN A 330 -10.38 -19.87 -4.99
N LYS A 331 -10.47 -20.01 -6.32
CA LYS A 331 -11.76 -20.04 -7.01
C LYS A 331 -12.66 -21.18 -6.53
N ARG A 332 -12.09 -22.37 -6.33
CA ARG A 332 -12.84 -23.53 -5.83
C ARG A 332 -13.28 -23.36 -4.38
N LEU A 333 -12.47 -22.68 -3.57
CA LEU A 333 -12.85 -22.30 -2.21
C LEU A 333 -14.02 -21.31 -2.23
N GLU A 334 -14.01 -20.31 -3.10
CA GLU A 334 -15.12 -19.38 -3.28
C GLU A 334 -16.41 -20.08 -3.73
N ASP A 335 -16.34 -20.97 -4.72
CA ASP A 335 -17.48 -21.79 -5.16
C ASP A 335 -18.07 -22.61 -4.00
N TYR A 336 -17.20 -23.16 -3.14
CA TYR A 336 -17.60 -23.91 -1.95
C TYR A 336 -18.30 -23.01 -0.92
N LEU A 337 -17.75 -21.83 -0.62
CA LEU A 337 -18.37 -20.86 0.29
C LEU A 337 -19.72 -20.37 -0.24
N GLU A 338 -19.85 -20.16 -1.55
CA GLU A 338 -21.10 -19.75 -2.17
C GLU A 338 -22.16 -20.84 -2.07
N THR A 339 -21.77 -22.12 -2.23
CA THR A 339 -22.68 -23.25 -1.99
C THR A 339 -23.22 -23.25 -0.55
N LYS A 340 -22.39 -22.88 0.43
CA LYS A 340 -22.81 -22.74 1.84
C LYS A 340 -23.72 -21.53 2.07
N ARG A 341 -23.50 -20.41 1.38
CA ARG A 341 -24.37 -19.22 1.43
C ARG A 341 -25.75 -19.48 0.83
N VAL A 342 -25.83 -20.22 -0.27
CA VAL A 342 -27.10 -20.62 -0.86
C VAL A 342 -27.88 -21.54 0.09
N ALA A 343 -27.19 -22.43 0.81
CA ALA A 343 -27.83 -23.31 1.79
C ALA A 343 -28.36 -22.55 3.02
N PHE A 344 -27.69 -21.47 3.44
CA PHE A 344 -28.15 -20.59 4.51
C PHE A 344 -27.91 -19.11 4.17
N PRO A 345 -28.91 -18.41 3.60
CA PRO A 345 -28.75 -17.05 3.07
C PRO A 345 -28.25 -16.00 4.07
N ARG A 346 -28.39 -16.21 5.37
CA ARG A 346 -27.85 -15.27 6.38
C ARG A 346 -26.31 -15.23 6.39
N PHE A 347 -25.63 -16.21 5.79
CA PHE A 347 -24.18 -16.15 5.59
C PHE A 347 -23.72 -15.07 4.58
N TYR A 348 -24.62 -14.47 3.80
CA TYR A 348 -24.27 -13.30 2.98
C TYR A 348 -23.89 -12.07 3.83
N PHE A 349 -24.27 -12.03 5.12
CA PHE A 349 -23.89 -10.97 6.05
C PHE A 349 -22.50 -11.16 6.69
N LEU A 350 -21.86 -12.30 6.45
CA LEU A 350 -20.52 -12.62 6.97
C LEU A 350 -19.46 -12.41 5.89
N SER A 351 -18.28 -11.94 6.31
CA SER A 351 -17.11 -11.94 5.42
C SER A 351 -16.64 -13.37 5.14
N ASN A 352 -15.83 -13.57 4.10
CA ASN A 352 -15.26 -14.89 3.78
C ASN A 352 -14.48 -15.46 4.97
N ASP A 353 -13.69 -14.62 5.66
CA ASP A 353 -12.87 -15.04 6.79
C ASP A 353 -13.71 -15.46 8.00
N GLU A 354 -14.81 -14.76 8.27
CA GLU A 354 -15.75 -15.10 9.34
C GLU A 354 -16.49 -16.41 9.03
N LEU A 355 -16.92 -16.58 7.78
CA LEU A 355 -17.55 -17.82 7.34
C LEU A 355 -16.58 -19.01 7.42
N LEU A 356 -15.32 -18.82 7.03
CA LEU A 356 -14.29 -19.84 7.15
C LEU A 356 -13.96 -20.17 8.60
N ALA A 357 -13.92 -19.17 9.49
CA ALA A 357 -13.74 -19.42 10.93
C ALA A 357 -14.85 -20.32 11.50
N ILE A 358 -16.10 -20.07 11.11
CA ILE A 358 -17.25 -20.90 11.48
C ILE A 358 -17.14 -22.32 10.92
N LEU A 359 -16.68 -22.47 9.67
CA LEU A 359 -16.59 -23.77 8.98
C LEU A 359 -15.32 -24.56 9.37
N SER A 360 -14.32 -23.91 9.95
CA SER A 360 -13.01 -24.50 10.26
C SER A 360 -13.04 -25.50 11.42
N ASP A 361 -13.97 -25.35 12.36
CA ASP A 361 -14.11 -26.25 13.52
C ASP A 361 -15.60 -26.59 13.71
N VAL A 362 -16.04 -27.59 12.95
CA VAL A 362 -17.42 -28.11 12.99
C VAL A 362 -17.68 -28.89 14.29
N ARG A 363 -16.64 -29.25 15.04
CA ARG A 363 -16.74 -30.06 16.25
C ARG A 363 -17.12 -29.24 17.46
N ASN A 364 -16.84 -27.94 17.45
CA ASN A 364 -17.21 -27.03 18.52
C ASN A 364 -18.26 -26.00 18.06
N PRO A 365 -19.57 -26.28 18.26
CA PRO A 365 -20.65 -25.34 17.92
C PRO A 365 -20.57 -23.98 18.62
N MET A 366 -19.77 -23.85 19.68
CA MET A 366 -19.62 -22.57 20.39
C MET A 366 -18.83 -21.53 19.58
N ASN A 367 -18.04 -21.94 18.59
CA ASN A 367 -17.26 -21.02 17.75
C ASN A 367 -18.16 -20.12 16.88
N VAL A 368 -19.43 -20.48 16.69
CA VAL A 368 -20.42 -19.67 15.98
C VAL A 368 -20.89 -18.45 16.81
N GLN A 369 -20.83 -18.52 18.15
CA GLN A 369 -21.39 -17.50 19.05
C GLN A 369 -20.97 -16.05 18.69
N PRO A 370 -19.69 -15.73 18.41
CA PRO A 370 -19.27 -14.37 18.09
C PRO A 370 -19.89 -13.81 16.79
N HIS A 371 -20.33 -14.69 15.88
CA HIS A 371 -20.84 -14.34 14.57
C HIS A 371 -22.37 -14.31 14.50
N LEU A 372 -23.07 -14.79 15.54
CA LEU A 372 -24.54 -14.86 15.57
C LEU A 372 -25.20 -13.49 15.47
N GLN A 373 -24.64 -12.45 16.10
CA GLN A 373 -25.16 -11.08 16.04
C GLN A 373 -25.16 -10.48 14.63
N LYS A 374 -24.39 -11.04 13.70
CA LYS A 374 -24.39 -10.62 12.30
C LYS A 374 -25.39 -11.42 11.46
N CYS A 375 -25.66 -12.67 11.85
CA CYS A 375 -26.58 -13.55 11.14
C CYS A 375 -28.05 -13.34 11.57
N PHE A 376 -28.25 -12.96 12.83
CA PHE A 376 -29.54 -12.75 13.46
C PHE A 376 -29.57 -11.36 14.08
N ASP A 377 -30.74 -10.73 14.08
CA ASP A 377 -30.86 -9.33 14.49
C ASP A 377 -30.53 -9.14 15.98
N ASN A 378 -31.15 -9.93 16.88
CA ASN A 378 -30.90 -9.82 18.32
C ASN A 378 -30.64 -11.16 19.03
N ILE A 379 -30.09 -12.16 18.35
CA ILE A 379 -29.53 -13.35 19.02
C ILE A 379 -28.05 -13.10 19.29
N LYS A 380 -27.71 -12.80 20.55
CA LYS A 380 -26.32 -12.61 20.99
C LYS A 380 -25.65 -13.96 21.24
N GLU A 381 -26.31 -14.81 22.01
CA GLU A 381 -25.75 -16.09 22.43
C GLU A 381 -26.82 -17.18 22.45
N LEU A 382 -26.41 -18.42 22.19
CA LEU A 382 -27.23 -19.62 22.36
C LEU A 382 -26.90 -20.30 23.69
N ARG A 383 -27.93 -20.78 24.39
CA ARG A 383 -27.79 -21.53 25.64
C ARG A 383 -27.58 -23.00 25.34
N PHE A 384 -26.40 -23.51 25.68
CA PHE A 384 -26.05 -24.92 25.52
C PHE A 384 -26.28 -25.69 26.83
N LYS A 385 -27.03 -26.80 26.79
CA LYS A 385 -27.20 -27.73 27.92
C LYS A 385 -26.00 -28.66 28.07
N THR A 386 -25.55 -29.15 26.92
CA THR A 386 -24.39 -30.01 26.69
C THR A 386 -23.58 -29.38 25.56
N GLN A 387 -22.43 -29.96 25.19
CA GLN A 387 -21.61 -29.42 24.09
C GLN A 387 -22.32 -29.37 22.72
N SER A 388 -23.49 -30.01 22.57
CA SER A 388 -24.21 -30.07 21.29
C SER A 388 -25.71 -29.74 21.37
N ASP A 389 -26.34 -29.76 22.55
CA ASP A 389 -27.78 -29.47 22.66
C ASP A 389 -28.02 -28.01 23.02
N ILE A 390 -28.79 -27.33 22.17
CA ILE A 390 -29.16 -25.92 22.32
C ILE A 390 -30.58 -25.85 22.92
N GLU A 391 -30.69 -25.24 24.10
CA GLU A 391 -31.94 -25.13 24.87
C GLU A 391 -32.68 -23.81 24.65
N GLY A 392 -32.02 -22.78 24.17
CA GLY A 392 -32.65 -21.47 23.99
C GLY A 392 -31.71 -20.42 23.47
N MET A 393 -32.26 -19.23 23.27
CA MET A 393 -31.56 -18.04 22.76
C MET A 393 -31.49 -16.95 23.83
N ILE A 394 -30.41 -16.17 23.78
CA ILE A 394 -30.13 -15.06 24.68
C ILE A 394 -29.97 -13.79 23.84
N SER A 395 -30.73 -12.74 24.17
CA SER A 395 -30.67 -11.47 23.46
C SER A 395 -29.45 -10.61 23.84
N GLY A 396 -29.20 -9.53 23.10
CA GLY A 396 -28.22 -8.50 23.47
C GLY A 396 -28.48 -7.86 24.83
N GLU A 397 -29.74 -7.84 25.29
CA GLU A 397 -30.16 -7.37 26.62
C GLU A 397 -30.00 -8.41 27.73
N ASN A 398 -29.56 -9.63 27.39
CA ASN A 398 -29.56 -10.81 28.26
C ASN A 398 -30.98 -11.29 28.65
N GLU A 399 -31.97 -11.11 27.77
CA GLU A 399 -33.24 -11.84 27.89
C GLU A 399 -33.03 -13.29 27.42
N TYR A 400 -33.52 -14.26 28.20
CA TYR A 400 -33.43 -15.68 27.84
C TYR A 400 -34.80 -16.21 27.40
N VAL A 401 -34.85 -16.83 26.22
CA VAL A 401 -36.03 -17.50 25.69
C VAL A 401 -35.69 -18.95 25.41
N GLY A 402 -36.31 -19.86 26.16
CA GLY A 402 -36.15 -21.31 25.97
C GLY A 402 -36.92 -21.81 24.75
N PHE A 403 -36.32 -22.69 23.97
CA PHE A 403 -36.98 -23.34 22.85
C PHE A 403 -37.99 -24.38 23.31
N THR A 404 -39.12 -24.49 22.60
CA THR A 404 -40.14 -25.53 22.87
C THR A 404 -39.57 -26.95 22.69
N THR A 405 -38.59 -27.10 21.79
CA THR A 405 -37.85 -28.35 21.58
C THR A 405 -36.38 -28.02 21.36
N PRO A 406 -35.43 -28.67 22.08
CA PRO A 406 -34.01 -28.39 21.92
C PRO A 406 -33.53 -28.75 20.52
N VAL A 407 -32.56 -27.99 20.01
CA VAL A 407 -31.92 -28.22 18.71
C VAL A 407 -30.57 -28.88 18.95
N VAL A 408 -30.30 -29.96 18.22
CA VAL A 408 -29.02 -30.68 18.30
C VAL A 408 -28.07 -30.15 17.23
N ALA A 409 -27.00 -29.47 17.63
CA ALA A 409 -25.95 -28.96 16.76
C ALA A 409 -25.02 -30.08 16.28
N LYS A 410 -25.56 -30.98 15.44
CA LYS A 410 -24.82 -32.12 14.88
C LYS A 410 -24.91 -32.12 13.36
N GLY A 411 -23.75 -32.24 12.71
CA GLY A 411 -23.65 -32.24 11.25
C GLY A 411 -23.22 -30.87 10.71
N ALA A 412 -23.67 -30.54 9.51
CA ALA A 412 -23.25 -29.33 8.82
C ALA A 412 -23.81 -28.07 9.48
N VAL A 413 -22.99 -27.02 9.58
CA VAL A 413 -23.31 -25.79 10.33
C VAL A 413 -24.54 -25.08 9.77
N GLU A 414 -24.67 -25.05 8.44
CA GLU A 414 -25.82 -24.47 7.76
C GLU A 414 -27.14 -25.17 8.11
N SER A 415 -27.12 -26.49 8.36
CA SER A 415 -28.32 -27.28 8.60
C SER A 415 -28.92 -26.96 9.96
N TRP A 416 -28.10 -27.03 11.01
CA TRP A 416 -28.61 -26.77 12.36
C TRP A 416 -28.87 -25.29 12.61
N LEU A 417 -28.19 -24.36 11.92
CA LEU A 417 -28.54 -22.93 11.95
C LEU A 417 -29.89 -22.66 11.28
N SER A 418 -30.20 -23.34 10.17
CA SER A 418 -31.52 -23.28 9.55
C SER A 418 -32.59 -23.87 10.48
N ASP A 419 -32.29 -24.98 11.17
CA ASP A 419 -33.18 -25.53 12.20
C ASP A 419 -33.41 -24.53 13.35
N ILE A 420 -32.38 -23.80 13.79
CA ILE A 420 -32.53 -22.73 14.79
C ILE A 420 -33.47 -21.63 14.29
N GLU A 421 -33.36 -21.21 13.02
CA GLU A 421 -34.26 -20.20 12.45
C GLU A 421 -35.73 -20.66 12.49
N VAL A 422 -36.00 -21.89 12.07
CA VAL A 422 -37.34 -22.47 12.11
C VAL A 422 -37.83 -22.59 13.56
N ARG A 423 -36.96 -23.02 14.47
CA ARG A 423 -37.28 -23.23 15.90
C ARG A 423 -37.48 -21.91 16.64
N MET A 424 -36.72 -20.88 16.30
CA MET A 424 -36.92 -19.51 16.79
C MET A 424 -38.32 -19.04 16.44
N ARG A 425 -38.72 -19.09 15.16
CA ARG A 425 -40.06 -18.66 14.72
C ARG A 425 -41.17 -19.44 15.40
N SER A 426 -41.04 -20.77 15.47
CA SER A 426 -42.02 -21.63 16.16
C SER A 426 -42.11 -21.31 17.66
N THR A 427 -40.97 -21.10 18.32
CA THR A 427 -40.92 -20.79 19.76
C THR A 427 -41.57 -19.44 20.04
N ILE A 428 -41.31 -18.40 19.23
CA ILE A 428 -41.95 -17.10 19.41
C ILE A 428 -43.46 -17.20 19.16
N LEU A 429 -43.91 -17.95 18.17
CA LEU A 429 -45.35 -18.20 17.94
C LEU A 429 -46.00 -18.91 19.14
N ASP A 430 -45.37 -19.96 19.68
CA ASP A 430 -45.89 -20.68 20.85
C ASP A 430 -45.91 -19.80 22.10
N GLN A 431 -44.85 -19.00 22.30
CA GLN A 431 -44.78 -18.01 23.38
C GLN A 431 -45.85 -16.94 23.22
N MET A 432 -46.14 -16.46 22.00
CA MET A 432 -47.24 -15.51 21.75
C MET A 432 -48.61 -16.11 22.08
N LYS A 433 -48.86 -17.37 21.73
CA LYS A 433 -50.10 -18.08 22.12
C LYS A 433 -50.25 -18.18 23.64
N ALA A 434 -49.17 -18.54 24.33
CA ALA A 434 -49.15 -18.62 25.79
C ALA A 434 -49.36 -17.24 26.43
N THR A 435 -48.72 -16.20 25.87
CA THR A 435 -48.82 -14.80 26.32
C THR A 435 -50.26 -14.29 26.17
N GLN A 436 -50.93 -14.60 25.05
CA GLN A 436 -52.34 -14.27 24.82
C GLN A 436 -53.26 -14.98 25.82
N ALA A 437 -53.09 -16.28 26.04
CA ALA A 437 -53.90 -17.03 27.01
C ALA A 437 -53.70 -16.51 28.45
N GLY A 438 -52.49 -16.03 28.78
CA GLY A 438 -52.18 -15.41 30.05
C GLY A 438 -52.89 -14.08 30.29
N TYR A 439 -53.12 -13.28 29.24
CA TYR A 439 -53.69 -11.93 29.35
C TYR A 439 -55.09 -11.94 29.99
N GLU A 440 -55.92 -12.93 29.67
CA GLU A 440 -57.27 -13.06 30.23
C GLU A 440 -57.29 -13.59 31.66
N CYS A 441 -56.20 -14.23 32.11
CA CYS A 441 -56.15 -14.95 33.38
C CYS A 441 -55.40 -14.21 34.50
N THR A 442 -54.47 -13.31 34.16
CA THR A 442 -53.62 -12.61 35.12
C THR A 442 -53.81 -11.10 35.09
N GLU A 443 -53.52 -10.46 36.22
CA GLU A 443 -53.51 -9.01 36.34
C GLU A 443 -52.42 -8.42 35.44
N ARG A 444 -52.76 -7.42 34.59
CA ARG A 444 -51.84 -6.77 33.63
C ARG A 444 -50.47 -6.42 34.23
N THR A 445 -50.45 -5.98 35.50
CA THR A 445 -49.23 -5.60 36.23
C THR A 445 -48.27 -6.76 36.53
N LYS A 446 -48.77 -7.99 36.65
CA LYS A 446 -47.97 -9.22 36.85
C LYS A 446 -47.66 -9.91 35.54
N TRP A 447 -48.61 -9.86 34.60
CA TRP A 447 -48.49 -10.44 33.26
C TRP A 447 -47.26 -9.94 32.50
N PHE A 448 -46.89 -8.65 32.66
CA PHE A 448 -45.70 -8.04 32.04
C PHE A 448 -44.35 -8.70 32.38
N PHE A 449 -44.29 -9.59 33.37
CA PHE A 449 -43.04 -10.25 33.79
C PHE A 449 -43.02 -11.76 33.59
N GLU A 450 -44.13 -12.35 33.12
CA GLU A 450 -44.27 -13.80 32.95
C GLU A 450 -43.79 -14.29 31.58
N PHE A 451 -43.74 -13.39 30.59
CA PHE A 451 -43.49 -13.74 29.19
C PHE A 451 -42.36 -12.91 28.56
N CYS A 452 -42.02 -13.26 27.32
CA CYS A 452 -40.99 -12.56 26.55
C CYS A 452 -41.40 -11.10 26.24
N ALA A 453 -40.48 -10.14 26.36
CA ALA A 453 -40.80 -8.72 26.18
C ALA A 453 -41.42 -8.41 24.81
N GLN A 454 -40.88 -9.03 23.74
CA GLN A 454 -41.43 -8.93 22.39
C GLN A 454 -42.88 -9.45 22.30
N CYS A 455 -43.15 -10.59 22.93
CA CYS A 455 -44.47 -11.24 22.94
C CYS A 455 -45.50 -10.34 23.64
N ILE A 456 -45.10 -9.75 24.77
CA ILE A 456 -45.91 -8.85 25.57
C ILE A 456 -46.33 -7.62 24.76
N VAL A 457 -45.38 -6.95 24.10
CA VAL A 457 -45.67 -5.74 23.28
C VAL A 457 -46.65 -6.05 22.16
N VAL A 458 -46.47 -7.18 21.46
CA VAL A 458 -47.33 -7.56 20.33
C VAL A 458 -48.74 -7.93 20.78
N ILE A 459 -48.87 -8.71 21.85
CA ILE A 459 -50.18 -9.09 22.38
C ILE A 459 -50.90 -7.87 22.98
N ASP A 460 -50.20 -6.98 23.68
CA ASP A 460 -50.81 -5.77 24.21
C ASP A 460 -51.33 -4.84 23.10
N MET A 461 -50.59 -4.69 21.99
CA MET A 461 -51.06 -3.99 20.79
C MET A 461 -52.29 -4.64 20.16
N ARG A 462 -52.37 -5.98 20.18
CA ARG A 462 -53.54 -6.73 19.69
C ARG A 462 -54.77 -6.51 20.58
N GLU A 463 -54.62 -6.57 21.90
CA GLU A 463 -55.73 -6.30 22.81
C GLU A 463 -56.20 -4.86 22.71
N TRP A 464 -55.27 -3.89 22.62
CA TRP A 464 -55.61 -2.49 22.34
C TRP A 464 -56.39 -2.33 21.01
N THR A 465 -55.99 -3.02 19.94
CA THR A 465 -56.69 -3.00 18.65
C THR A 465 -58.13 -3.49 18.82
N LYS A 466 -58.32 -4.63 19.49
CA LYS A 466 -59.63 -5.25 19.73
C LYS A 466 -60.55 -4.36 20.58
N ASP A 467 -60.05 -3.82 21.68
CA ASP A 467 -60.84 -3.00 22.61
C ASP A 467 -61.22 -1.65 21.99
N THR A 468 -60.30 -1.05 21.22
CA THR A 468 -60.55 0.21 20.49
C THR A 468 -61.58 0.01 19.38
N GLU A 469 -61.52 -1.10 18.62
CA GLU A 469 -62.56 -1.43 17.63
C GLU A 469 -63.93 -1.68 18.29
N ALA A 470 -63.97 -2.34 19.45
CA ALA A 470 -65.21 -2.52 20.21
C ALA A 470 -65.77 -1.19 20.73
N ALA A 471 -64.93 -0.22 21.10
CA ALA A 471 -65.36 1.13 21.46
C ALA A 471 -65.91 1.90 20.24
N LEU A 472 -65.26 1.82 19.08
CA LEU A 472 -65.73 2.44 17.84
C LEU A 472 -67.09 1.88 17.38
N VAL A 473 -67.29 0.57 17.48
CA VAL A 473 -68.59 -0.06 17.17
C VAL A 473 -69.68 0.43 18.11
N ARG A 474 -69.43 0.47 19.43
CA ARG A 474 -70.39 1.00 20.42
C ARG A 474 -70.73 2.47 20.16
N GLN A 475 -69.77 3.25 19.68
CA GLN A 475 -69.98 4.65 19.31
C GLN A 475 -70.93 4.78 18.11
N GLY A 476 -70.72 3.98 17.06
CA GLY A 476 -71.60 3.92 15.89
C GLY A 476 -73.00 3.37 16.16
N GLU A 477 -73.15 2.51 17.18
CA GLU A 477 -74.45 2.00 17.65
C GLU A 477 -75.26 3.03 18.45
N GLY A 478 -74.73 4.23 18.69
CA GLY A 478 -75.45 5.36 19.29
C GLY A 478 -75.00 5.77 20.70
N ASN A 479 -73.92 5.19 21.23
CA ASN A 479 -73.31 5.67 22.47
C ASN A 479 -72.22 6.72 22.17
N GLU A 480 -72.62 8.00 22.08
CA GLU A 480 -71.72 9.13 21.75
C GLU A 480 -70.52 9.29 22.71
N ASN A 481 -70.54 8.68 23.91
CA ASN A 481 -69.46 8.78 24.88
C ASN A 481 -68.57 7.52 24.96
N ALA A 482 -68.81 6.50 24.13
CA ALA A 482 -68.10 5.23 24.23
C ALA A 482 -66.57 5.35 24.08
N MET A 483 -66.08 6.18 23.15
CA MET A 483 -64.64 6.42 22.97
C MET A 483 -64.03 7.22 24.13
N LYS A 484 -64.79 8.16 24.69
CA LYS A 484 -64.36 8.94 25.85
C LYS A 484 -64.25 8.09 27.12
N GLU A 485 -65.22 7.20 27.35
CA GLU A 485 -65.17 6.22 28.44
C GLU A 485 -63.94 5.30 28.30
N TRP A 486 -63.67 4.83 27.08
CA TRP A 486 -62.47 4.03 26.78
C TRP A 486 -61.18 4.80 27.02
N TYR A 487 -61.12 6.08 26.61
CA TYR A 487 -59.97 6.95 26.84
C TYR A 487 -59.67 7.11 28.35
N ASP A 488 -60.69 7.37 29.16
CA ASP A 488 -60.53 7.54 30.61
C ASP A 488 -60.07 6.23 31.29
N GLU A 489 -60.63 5.07 30.88
CA GLU A 489 -60.21 3.75 31.35
C GLU A 489 -58.75 3.43 30.97
N TYR A 490 -58.37 3.72 29.74
CA TYR A 490 -57.02 3.50 29.24
C TYR A 490 -56.01 4.41 29.94
N CYS A 491 -56.36 5.68 30.20
CA CYS A 491 -55.54 6.61 30.99
C CYS A 491 -55.31 6.11 32.42
N HIS A 492 -56.35 5.54 33.05
CA HIS A 492 -56.22 4.97 34.38
C HIS A 492 -55.29 3.75 34.38
N THR A 493 -55.39 2.89 33.38
CA THR A 493 -54.52 1.71 33.20
C THR A 493 -53.07 2.12 32.92
N LEU A 494 -52.84 3.11 32.06
CA LEU A 494 -51.52 3.67 31.80
C LEU A 494 -50.89 4.25 33.07
N THR A 495 -51.67 4.96 33.88
CA THR A 495 -51.17 5.53 35.16
C THR A 495 -50.68 4.42 36.09
N LYS A 496 -51.39 3.29 36.20
CA LYS A 496 -50.94 2.11 36.96
C LYS A 496 -49.63 1.54 36.41
N THR A 497 -49.49 1.44 35.09
CA THR A 497 -48.25 0.97 34.45
C THR A 497 -47.06 1.90 34.72
N VAL A 498 -47.28 3.22 34.71
CA VAL A 498 -46.27 4.22 35.07
C VAL A 498 -45.86 4.12 36.55
N GLU A 499 -46.80 3.82 37.45
CA GLU A 499 -46.50 3.60 38.86
C GLU A 499 -45.58 2.38 39.10
N LEU A 500 -45.70 1.32 38.29
CA LEU A 500 -44.81 0.16 38.36
C LEU A 500 -43.34 0.53 38.15
N VAL A 501 -43.04 1.53 37.31
CA VAL A 501 -41.67 1.99 37.03
C VAL A 501 -41.00 2.56 38.27
N LYS A 502 -41.78 3.14 39.20
CA LYS A 502 -41.29 3.68 40.48
C LYS A 502 -40.89 2.58 41.47
N GLY A 503 -41.27 1.33 41.20
CA GLY A 503 -40.94 0.16 42.01
C GLY A 503 -39.51 -0.37 41.82
N LYS A 504 -39.21 -1.48 42.53
CA LYS A 504 -37.94 -2.21 42.39
C LYS A 504 -38.04 -3.22 41.24
N LEU A 505 -37.52 -2.84 40.07
CA LEU A 505 -37.50 -3.66 38.87
C LEU A 505 -36.07 -4.01 38.46
N THR A 506 -35.88 -5.17 37.84
CA THR A 506 -34.61 -5.50 37.18
C THR A 506 -34.38 -4.58 35.97
N LYS A 507 -33.13 -4.52 35.48
CA LYS A 507 -32.79 -3.69 34.31
C LYS A 507 -33.60 -4.08 33.06
N LEU A 508 -33.81 -5.38 32.84
CA LEU A 508 -34.60 -5.91 31.72
C LEU A 508 -36.09 -5.55 31.86
N GLN A 509 -36.66 -5.77 33.03
CA GLN A 509 -38.06 -5.43 33.31
C GLN A 509 -38.33 -3.92 33.17
N ARG A 510 -37.42 -3.08 33.68
CA ARG A 510 -37.53 -1.63 33.54
C ARG A 510 -37.49 -1.20 32.07
N ARG A 511 -36.64 -1.83 31.26
CA ARG A 511 -36.58 -1.58 29.81
C ARG A 511 -37.87 -2.01 29.11
N CYS A 512 -38.41 -3.18 29.45
CA CYS A 512 -39.68 -3.68 28.89
C CYS A 512 -40.83 -2.71 29.20
N ILE A 513 -40.97 -2.28 30.45
CA ILE A 513 -42.02 -1.32 30.82
C ILE A 513 -41.79 0.05 30.16
N GLY A 514 -40.53 0.51 30.08
CA GLY A 514 -40.21 1.74 29.36
C GLY A 514 -40.66 1.68 27.90
N THR A 515 -40.38 0.58 27.23
CA THR A 515 -40.82 0.31 25.85
C THR A 515 -42.35 0.28 25.73
N LEU A 516 -43.04 -0.41 26.64
CA LEU A 516 -44.50 -0.48 26.67
C LEU A 516 -45.14 0.89 26.90
N ILE A 517 -44.60 1.70 27.82
CA ILE A 517 -45.13 3.04 28.09
C ILE A 517 -45.05 3.94 26.85
N VAL A 518 -43.97 3.84 26.06
CA VAL A 518 -43.85 4.64 24.82
C VAL A 518 -44.97 4.27 23.84
N VAL A 519 -45.24 2.97 23.68
CA VAL A 519 -46.33 2.47 22.83
C VAL A 519 -47.70 2.84 23.39
N ASP A 520 -47.94 2.64 24.69
CA ASP A 520 -49.21 2.96 25.35
C ASP A 520 -49.52 4.46 25.31
N VAL A 521 -48.51 5.33 25.44
CA VAL A 521 -48.70 6.78 25.30
C VAL A 521 -49.17 7.15 23.89
N HIS A 522 -48.56 6.55 22.87
CA HIS A 522 -49.00 6.75 21.48
C HIS A 522 -50.43 6.22 21.26
N ASN A 523 -50.74 5.02 21.75
CA ASN A 523 -52.05 4.41 21.67
C ASN A 523 -53.14 5.28 22.33
N ARG A 524 -52.84 5.88 23.49
CA ARG A 524 -53.72 6.86 24.15
C ARG A 524 -53.97 8.08 23.26
N ASP A 525 -52.92 8.64 22.67
CA ASP A 525 -53.03 9.82 21.80
C ASP A 525 -53.86 9.51 20.55
N VAL A 526 -53.76 8.29 20.00
CA VAL A 526 -54.63 7.82 18.90
C VAL A 526 -56.09 7.76 19.34
N ILE A 527 -56.39 7.24 20.53
CA ILE A 527 -57.77 7.22 21.05
C ILE A 527 -58.34 8.65 21.18
N GLU A 528 -57.54 9.59 21.68
CA GLU A 528 -57.93 11.02 21.75
C GLU A 528 -58.20 11.62 20.36
N ILE A 529 -57.38 11.29 19.37
CA ILE A 529 -57.59 11.74 17.98
C ILE A 529 -58.91 11.18 17.42
N LEU A 530 -59.21 9.91 17.67
CA LEU A 530 -60.46 9.27 17.20
C LEU A 530 -61.70 9.87 17.86
N ASP A 531 -61.64 10.18 19.16
CA ASP A 531 -62.72 10.84 19.90
C ASP A 531 -62.96 12.27 19.38
N ASN A 532 -61.88 13.06 19.22
CA ASN A 532 -61.95 14.42 18.68
C ASN A 532 -62.48 14.45 17.24
N ALA A 533 -62.13 13.45 16.42
CA ALA A 533 -62.65 13.29 15.06
C ALA A 533 -64.08 12.74 15.02
N LYS A 534 -64.64 12.34 16.17
CA LYS A 534 -65.97 11.70 16.30
C LYS A 534 -66.15 10.51 15.35
N CYS A 535 -65.12 9.66 15.26
CA CYS A 535 -65.20 8.45 14.45
C CYS A 535 -66.26 7.50 15.01
N ASP A 536 -67.10 6.94 14.14
CA ASP A 536 -68.24 6.09 14.50
C ASP A 536 -68.14 4.68 13.89
N SER A 537 -67.05 4.39 13.18
CA SER A 537 -66.86 3.12 12.49
C SER A 537 -65.40 2.67 12.50
N PRO A 538 -65.12 1.36 12.66
CA PRO A 538 -63.81 0.78 12.36
C PRO A 538 -63.36 0.95 10.90
N ALA A 539 -64.28 1.34 10.00
CA ALA A 539 -63.95 1.69 8.62
C ALA A 539 -63.44 3.13 8.45
N ALA A 540 -63.42 3.95 9.51
CA ALA A 540 -62.88 5.31 9.47
C ALA A 540 -61.41 5.32 9.02
N PHE A 541 -61.02 6.33 8.24
CA PHE A 541 -59.66 6.42 7.70
C PHE A 541 -58.63 6.67 8.81
N GLU A 542 -59.00 7.48 9.80
CA GLU A 542 -58.24 7.83 10.99
C GLU A 542 -57.85 6.58 11.80
N TRP A 543 -58.70 5.55 11.82
CA TRP A 543 -58.37 4.25 12.39
C TRP A 543 -57.58 3.37 11.44
N ASN A 544 -57.97 3.33 10.16
CA ASN A 544 -57.31 2.49 9.16
C ASN A 544 -55.86 2.88 8.88
N MET A 545 -55.48 4.15 9.06
CA MET A 545 -54.09 4.60 8.91
C MET A 545 -53.16 4.10 10.02
N GLN A 546 -53.70 3.64 11.14
CA GLN A 546 -52.93 3.13 12.26
C GLN A 546 -52.48 1.68 12.03
N LEU A 547 -51.34 1.31 12.60
CA LEU A 547 -50.84 -0.06 12.55
C LEU A 547 -51.59 -0.92 13.56
N ARG A 548 -52.31 -1.93 13.06
CA ARG A 548 -53.23 -2.75 13.86
C ARG A 548 -52.82 -4.21 13.84
N TYR A 549 -53.02 -4.88 14.97
CA TYR A 549 -52.61 -6.27 15.17
C TYR A 549 -53.85 -7.13 15.41
N TYR A 550 -53.96 -8.21 14.66
CA TYR A 550 -55.06 -9.17 14.75
C TYR A 550 -54.52 -10.58 14.97
N TRP A 551 -55.39 -11.46 15.45
CA TRP A 551 -55.11 -12.89 15.55
C TRP A 551 -56.02 -13.63 14.57
N GLU A 552 -55.48 -14.07 13.43
CA GLU A 552 -56.21 -14.69 12.34
C GLU A 552 -55.55 -16.01 11.95
N GLU A 553 -56.35 -17.07 11.76
CA GLU A 553 -55.87 -18.39 11.32
C GLU A 553 -54.69 -18.96 12.14
N GLY A 554 -54.64 -18.63 13.43
CA GLY A 554 -53.58 -19.09 14.35
C GLY A 554 -52.28 -18.30 14.27
N ASN A 555 -52.26 -17.16 13.57
CA ASN A 555 -51.14 -16.25 13.43
C ASN A 555 -51.48 -14.82 13.85
N VAL A 556 -50.45 -14.06 14.26
CA VAL A 556 -50.55 -12.60 14.38
C VAL A 556 -50.44 -11.98 12.98
N THR A 557 -51.41 -11.16 12.61
CA THR A 557 -51.42 -10.42 11.35
C THR A 557 -51.43 -8.92 11.62
N CYS A 558 -50.58 -8.19 10.90
CA CYS A 558 -50.50 -6.74 10.96
C CYS A 558 -51.26 -6.13 9.77
N ARG A 559 -52.11 -5.13 10.02
CA ARG A 559 -52.81 -4.38 8.96
C ARG A 559 -52.57 -2.89 9.11
N GLN A 560 -52.34 -2.22 7.99
CA GLN A 560 -52.25 -0.77 7.93
C GLN A 560 -52.76 -0.28 6.58
N THR A 561 -53.82 0.52 6.57
CA THR A 561 -54.56 0.92 5.36
C THR A 561 -54.95 -0.31 4.53
N SER A 562 -54.37 -0.50 3.35
CA SER A 562 -54.59 -1.65 2.47
C SER A 562 -53.51 -2.73 2.60
N ALA A 563 -52.47 -2.49 3.40
CA ALA A 563 -51.37 -3.41 3.58
C ALA A 563 -51.73 -4.50 4.60
N PHE A 564 -51.38 -5.75 4.28
CA PHE A 564 -51.60 -6.93 5.10
C PHE A 564 -50.32 -7.74 5.20
N PHE A 565 -49.87 -8.05 6.41
CA PHE A 565 -48.67 -8.83 6.66
C PHE A 565 -48.91 -9.88 7.75
N ILE A 566 -48.32 -11.06 7.57
CA ILE A 566 -48.15 -12.02 8.67
C ILE A 566 -46.92 -11.59 9.46
N TYR A 567 -47.03 -11.60 10.80
CA TYR A 567 -45.90 -11.27 11.66
C TYR A 567 -44.73 -12.23 11.39
N GLY A 568 -43.50 -11.71 11.28
CA GLY A 568 -42.34 -12.50 10.86
C GLY A 568 -41.82 -13.50 11.89
N TYR A 569 -42.17 -13.32 13.18
CA TYR A 569 -41.71 -14.13 14.32
C TYR A 569 -40.17 -14.22 14.46
N GLU A 570 -39.45 -13.25 13.89
CA GLU A 570 -38.01 -13.09 14.14
C GLU A 570 -37.81 -12.63 15.59
N TYR A 571 -36.82 -13.18 16.29
CA TYR A 571 -36.54 -12.76 17.66
C TYR A 571 -35.77 -11.44 17.68
N LEU A 572 -36.45 -10.39 18.15
CA LEU A 572 -35.91 -9.04 18.25
C LEU A 572 -35.51 -8.68 19.68
N GLY A 573 -35.77 -9.55 20.66
CA GLY A 573 -35.53 -9.27 22.08
C GLY A 573 -36.28 -8.02 22.57
N ASN A 574 -35.69 -7.34 23.56
CA ASN A 574 -36.28 -6.15 24.16
C ASN A 574 -35.73 -4.86 23.52
N SER A 575 -36.07 -4.68 22.25
CA SER A 575 -35.69 -3.48 21.47
C SER A 575 -36.42 -2.23 22.00
N PRO A 576 -35.72 -1.09 22.10
CA PRO A 576 -36.35 0.17 22.49
C PRO A 576 -37.27 0.65 21.36
N ARG A 577 -38.43 1.18 21.72
CA ARG A 577 -39.37 1.77 20.74
C ARG A 577 -39.12 3.26 20.59
N LEU A 578 -39.26 3.75 19.36
CA LEU A 578 -39.17 5.17 19.06
C LEU A 578 -40.44 5.88 19.57
N VAL A 579 -40.29 7.12 20.03
CA VAL A 579 -41.46 7.95 20.32
C VAL A 579 -42.12 8.29 18.99
N VAL A 580 -43.36 7.81 18.82
CA VAL A 580 -44.11 7.99 17.57
C VAL A 580 -44.55 9.45 17.46
N THR A 581 -44.27 10.05 16.30
CA THR A 581 -44.73 11.40 15.93
C THR A 581 -45.50 11.33 14.61
N ASN A 582 -46.26 12.38 14.28
CA ASN A 582 -46.99 12.47 12.99
C ASN A 582 -46.07 12.28 11.77
N LEU A 583 -44.78 12.60 11.87
CA LEU A 583 -43.82 12.38 10.78
C LEU A 583 -43.44 10.90 10.68
N THR A 584 -43.26 10.24 11.82
CA THR A 584 -42.93 8.81 11.92
C THR A 584 -44.10 7.94 11.45
N GLU A 585 -45.35 8.28 11.81
CA GLU A 585 -46.55 7.58 11.29
C GLU A 585 -46.63 7.62 9.76
N ARG A 586 -46.34 8.78 9.15
CA ARG A 586 -46.27 8.92 7.68
C ARG A 586 -45.16 8.06 7.07
N ALA A 587 -44.04 7.91 7.77
CA ALA A 587 -42.97 7.02 7.35
C ALA A 587 -43.43 5.55 7.40
N TYR A 588 -44.07 5.11 8.50
CA TYR A 588 -44.62 3.76 8.63
C TYR A 588 -45.64 3.46 7.52
N LEU A 589 -46.59 4.38 7.28
CA LEU A 589 -47.57 4.26 6.18
C LEU A 589 -46.92 4.09 4.80
N THR A 590 -45.84 4.84 4.55
CA THR A 590 -45.12 4.77 3.27
C THR A 590 -44.36 3.46 3.15
N CYS A 591 -43.70 3.01 4.22
CA CYS A 591 -42.94 1.77 4.27
C CYS A 591 -43.86 0.54 4.15
N SER A 592 -44.96 0.49 4.90
CA SER A 592 -45.94 -0.60 4.83
C SER A 592 -46.65 -0.62 3.47
N GLY A 593 -47.03 0.54 2.94
CA GLY A 593 -47.59 0.66 1.59
C GLY A 593 -46.64 0.13 0.52
N ALA A 594 -45.37 0.55 0.54
CA ALA A 594 -44.36 0.10 -0.42
C ALA A 594 -44.08 -1.41 -0.30
N LEU A 595 -43.97 -1.93 0.92
CA LEU A 595 -43.75 -3.35 1.18
C LEU A 595 -44.90 -4.20 0.63
N ASN A 596 -46.14 -3.75 0.77
CA ASN A 596 -47.32 -4.43 0.20
C ASN A 596 -47.28 -4.52 -1.34
N TYR A 597 -46.63 -3.56 -2.01
CA TYR A 597 -46.42 -3.57 -3.46
C TYR A 597 -45.11 -4.25 -3.88
N ASN A 598 -44.38 -4.89 -2.95
CA ASN A 598 -43.03 -5.42 -3.19
C ASN A 598 -42.05 -4.37 -3.75
N MET A 599 -42.20 -3.12 -3.32
CA MET A 599 -41.32 -2.00 -3.68
C MET A 599 -40.52 -1.54 -2.46
N GLY A 600 -39.35 -0.94 -2.70
CA GLY A 600 -38.56 -0.31 -1.65
C GLY A 600 -39.11 1.06 -1.26
N ALA A 601 -39.04 1.40 0.02
CA ALA A 601 -39.27 2.76 0.51
C ALA A 601 -37.92 3.47 0.73
N ALA A 602 -37.82 4.73 0.32
CA ALA A 602 -36.62 5.55 0.50
C ALA A 602 -36.95 6.85 1.26
N PRO A 603 -37.01 6.84 2.61
CA PRO A 603 -37.25 8.03 3.40
C PRO A 603 -36.11 9.04 3.23
N GLN A 604 -36.40 10.24 2.71
CA GLN A 604 -35.41 11.29 2.47
C GLN A 604 -35.45 12.37 3.56
N GLY A 605 -34.27 12.85 3.97
CA GLY A 605 -34.13 13.96 4.91
C GLY A 605 -32.70 14.12 5.45
N PRO A 606 -32.40 15.22 6.17
CA PRO A 606 -31.06 15.53 6.69
C PRO A 606 -30.47 14.43 7.58
N ALA A 607 -29.14 14.35 7.69
CA ALA A 607 -28.50 13.40 8.60
C ALA A 607 -28.91 13.65 10.06
N GLY A 608 -29.11 12.59 10.84
CA GLY A 608 -29.47 12.69 12.26
C GLY A 608 -30.96 12.90 12.57
N THR A 609 -31.85 12.95 11.58
CA THR A 609 -33.30 13.17 11.81
C THR A 609 -34.10 11.90 12.11
N GLY A 610 -33.48 10.86 12.66
CA GLY A 610 -34.17 9.61 13.06
C GLY A 610 -34.61 8.67 11.92
N LYS A 611 -34.32 8.98 10.64
CA LYS A 611 -34.77 8.19 9.47
C LYS A 611 -34.48 6.69 9.58
N THR A 612 -33.25 6.34 9.93
CA THR A 612 -32.82 4.94 10.05
C THR A 612 -33.53 4.23 11.19
N GLU A 613 -33.72 4.92 12.32
CA GLU A 613 -34.42 4.36 13.47
C GLU A 613 -35.92 4.19 13.20
N SER A 614 -36.55 5.08 12.43
CA SER A 614 -37.94 4.91 11.96
C SER A 614 -38.14 3.82 10.92
N VAL A 615 -37.08 3.28 10.30
CA VAL A 615 -37.19 2.11 9.40
C VAL A 615 -36.93 0.81 10.15
N LYS A 616 -36.14 0.86 11.23
CA LYS A 616 -35.87 -0.27 12.12
C LYS A 616 -37.03 -0.56 13.06
N ASP A 617 -37.63 0.49 13.62
CA ASP A 617 -38.80 0.41 14.50
C ASP A 617 -40.04 -0.07 13.75
#